data_AF-A0A151SHD6-F1
#
_entry.id   AF-A0A151SHD6-F1
#
_cell.length_a   1.000
_cell.length_b   1.000
_cell.length_c   1.000
_cell.angle_alpha   90.00
_cell.angle_beta   90.00
_cell.angle_gamma   90.00
#
_symmetry.space_group_name_H-M   'P 1'
#
loop_
_entity.id
_entity.type
_entity.pdbx_description
1 polymer ?
#
loop_
_entity_poly.entity_id
_entity_poly.type
_entity_poly.pdbx_seq_one_letter_code
_entity_poly.pdbx_strand_id
1 'polypeptide(L)'
;MAGCSTFVRLPHNPPHFNLSPPPFLNPDFSFRGSNTVHNHRPNWPKPLSLRSKSALAGTYPLEMPDWNRTALLVIDMQKDFIEDGGPMLVKGGKEIVPNVIKAVEVARQRGILVVWVVREHDPLGRDVELFRRHLYTEGKVGPTSEGSEGAELVDGLVIKEGDYKLVKTRFSAFFATHLHSVLQGAGIKSLVVTGVQTPNCIRQTVYDAVALDYQPVTVIVDATAAATPDIHLANLSDMKNIGVATPTLQEWSEPKA
;
A
#
# COMPACT_ATOMS: atom_id res chain seq x y z
N MET A 1 66.30 -4.15 -24.24
CA MET A 1 66.37 -5.43 -24.97
C MET A 1 65.27 -6.33 -24.44
N ALA A 2 64.47 -6.91 -25.36
CA ALA A 2 63.51 -8.03 -25.23
C ALA A 2 62.64 -8.10 -23.95
N GLY A 3 61.31 -7.99 -23.97
CA GLY A 3 60.36 -8.52 -24.94
C GLY A 3 59.91 -9.92 -24.54
N CYS A 4 58.80 -10.05 -23.82
CA CYS A 4 57.96 -11.25 -23.87
C CYS A 4 56.53 -10.90 -23.42
N SER A 5 55.67 -10.67 -24.42
CA SER A 5 54.23 -10.61 -24.32
C SER A 5 53.70 -12.03 -24.52
N THR A 6 53.01 -12.58 -23.53
CA THR A 6 52.28 -13.85 -23.68
C THR A 6 50.82 -13.54 -23.96
N PHE A 7 50.50 -13.44 -25.25
CA PHE A 7 49.14 -13.43 -25.78
C PHE A 7 48.49 -14.80 -25.53
N VAL A 8 47.45 -14.86 -24.70
CA VAL A 8 46.54 -16.01 -24.65
C VAL A 8 45.44 -15.77 -25.68
N ARG A 9 45.46 -16.52 -26.78
CA ARG A 9 44.36 -16.57 -27.77
C ARG A 9 43.13 -17.20 -27.12
N LEU A 10 42.03 -16.45 -27.05
CA LEU A 10 40.71 -16.99 -26.76
C LEU A 10 40.20 -17.76 -28.01
N PRO A 11 39.64 -18.97 -27.87
CA PRO A 11 39.04 -19.67 -28.98
C PRO A 11 37.71 -19.01 -29.40
N HIS A 12 37.61 -18.66 -30.69
CA HIS A 12 36.37 -18.30 -31.36
C HIS A 12 35.56 -19.56 -31.68
N ASN A 13 34.59 -19.91 -30.82
CA ASN A 13 33.26 -20.43 -31.22
C ASN A 13 32.42 -20.76 -29.97
N PRO A 14 31.15 -20.32 -29.88
CA PRO A 14 30.24 -20.80 -28.85
C PRO A 14 29.79 -22.25 -29.14
N PRO A 15 29.50 -23.07 -28.12
CA PRO A 15 28.97 -24.41 -28.33
C PRO A 15 27.55 -24.34 -28.92
N HIS A 16 27.33 -25.07 -30.01
CA HIS A 16 25.99 -25.31 -30.57
C HIS A 16 25.18 -26.16 -29.58
N PHE A 17 24.23 -25.56 -28.88
CA PHE A 17 23.20 -26.30 -28.16
C PHE A 17 22.18 -26.83 -29.16
N ASN A 18 22.19 -28.15 -29.35
CA ASN A 18 21.20 -28.86 -30.15
C ASN A 18 19.91 -28.99 -29.33
N LEU A 19 18.98 -28.05 -29.50
CA LEU A 19 17.65 -28.10 -28.90
C LEU A 19 16.73 -28.92 -29.80
N SER A 20 16.61 -30.22 -29.52
CA SER A 20 15.52 -31.03 -30.06
C SER A 20 14.17 -30.49 -29.53
N PRO A 21 13.14 -30.32 -30.38
CA PRO A 21 11.83 -29.87 -29.93
C PRO A 21 11.12 -30.97 -29.12
N PRO A 22 10.24 -30.60 -28.16
CA PRO A 22 9.50 -31.58 -27.37
C PRO A 22 8.48 -32.35 -28.25
N PRO A 23 8.19 -33.62 -27.94
CA PRO A 23 7.38 -34.46 -28.80
C PRO A 23 5.89 -34.24 -28.52
N PHE A 24 5.24 -33.31 -29.21
CA PHE A 24 3.78 -33.33 -29.34
C PHE A 24 3.35 -32.74 -30.68
N LEU A 25 3.04 -33.60 -31.65
CA LEU A 25 2.10 -33.31 -32.73
C LEU A 25 1.57 -34.67 -33.23
N ASN A 26 0.36 -35.02 -32.80
CA ASN A 26 -0.39 -36.16 -33.30
C ASN A 26 -1.12 -35.68 -34.59
N PRO A 27 -0.98 -36.31 -35.78
CA PRO A 27 -1.41 -35.69 -37.04
C PRO A 27 -2.91 -35.78 -37.36
N ASP A 28 -3.72 -36.48 -36.56
CA ASP A 28 -5.10 -36.83 -36.93
C ASP A 28 -6.18 -36.11 -36.10
N PHE A 29 -6.14 -34.77 -36.05
CA PHE A 29 -7.27 -33.99 -35.54
C PHE A 29 -7.73 -32.96 -36.56
N SER A 30 -8.67 -33.37 -37.41
CA SER A 30 -9.39 -32.47 -38.31
C SER A 30 -10.45 -31.70 -37.52
N PHE A 31 -10.35 -30.36 -37.52
CA PHE A 31 -11.37 -29.48 -36.96
C PHE A 31 -12.59 -29.44 -37.90
N ARG A 32 -13.61 -30.24 -37.60
CA ARG A 32 -15.00 -29.93 -37.95
C ARG A 32 -15.77 -29.81 -36.64
N GLY A 33 -16.08 -28.58 -36.23
CA GLY A 33 -16.84 -28.31 -35.01
C GLY A 33 -17.34 -26.87 -35.00
N SER A 34 -18.65 -26.73 -34.93
CA SER A 34 -19.44 -25.50 -35.03
C SER A 34 -19.12 -24.43 -33.98
N ASN A 35 -19.20 -23.16 -34.40
CA ASN A 35 -19.24 -22.00 -33.53
C ASN A 35 -20.46 -22.03 -32.60
N THR A 36 -20.26 -22.45 -31.35
CA THR A 36 -21.14 -22.11 -30.22
C THR A 36 -20.27 -21.98 -28.97
N VAL A 37 -19.91 -20.74 -28.62
CA VAL A 37 -19.29 -20.43 -27.33
C VAL A 37 -20.40 -20.53 -26.27
N HIS A 38 -20.45 -21.64 -25.55
CA HIS A 38 -21.32 -21.75 -24.38
C HIS A 38 -20.79 -20.84 -23.28
N ASN A 39 -21.59 -19.83 -22.95
CA ASN A 39 -21.33 -18.82 -21.94
C ASN A 39 -21.50 -19.43 -20.53
N HIS A 40 -20.59 -20.31 -20.11
CA HIS A 40 -20.58 -20.86 -18.77
C HIS A 40 -19.91 -19.86 -17.81
N ARG A 41 -20.72 -19.00 -17.19
CA ARG A 41 -20.30 -18.32 -15.95
C ARG A 41 -19.99 -19.40 -14.91
N PRO A 42 -18.87 -19.32 -14.17
CA PRO A 42 -18.64 -20.24 -13.05
C PRO A 42 -19.80 -20.09 -12.06
N ASN A 43 -20.44 -21.22 -11.74
CA ASN A 43 -21.57 -21.28 -10.83
C ASN A 43 -21.04 -21.11 -9.38
N TRP A 44 -20.76 -19.87 -9.00
CA TRP A 44 -20.53 -19.55 -7.59
C TRP A 44 -21.79 -19.95 -6.83
N PRO A 45 -21.69 -20.69 -5.71
CA PRO A 45 -22.85 -20.98 -4.89
C PRO A 45 -23.54 -19.65 -4.56
N LYS A 46 -24.86 -19.57 -4.78
CA LYS A 46 -25.65 -18.41 -4.38
C LYS A 46 -25.30 -18.11 -2.90
N PRO A 47 -25.10 -16.83 -2.52
CA PRO A 47 -24.76 -16.51 -1.15
C PRO A 47 -25.78 -17.20 -0.24
N LEU A 48 -25.29 -18.08 0.62
CA LEU A 48 -26.09 -18.70 1.66
C LEU A 48 -26.86 -17.58 2.33
N SER A 49 -28.19 -17.69 2.38
CA SER A 49 -29.01 -16.71 3.07
C SER A 49 -28.44 -16.55 4.47
N LEU A 50 -27.87 -15.39 4.78
CA LEU A 50 -27.37 -15.07 6.12
C LEU A 50 -28.58 -14.91 7.04
N ARG A 51 -29.16 -16.04 7.46
CA ARG A 51 -30.07 -16.11 8.59
C ARG A 51 -29.23 -16.21 9.86
N SER A 52 -29.09 -15.03 10.46
CA SER A 52 -29.05 -14.74 11.89
C SER A 52 -27.92 -15.28 12.78
N LYS A 53 -27.21 -14.27 13.32
CA LYS A 53 -26.75 -14.08 14.70
C LYS A 53 -25.38 -14.62 15.12
N SER A 54 -24.48 -13.65 15.28
CA SER A 54 -23.62 -13.44 16.45
C SER A 54 -22.90 -14.66 17.04
N ALA A 55 -21.72 -15.00 16.52
CA ALA A 55 -20.83 -15.93 17.20
C ALA A 55 -19.32 -15.71 16.94
N LEU A 56 -18.90 -14.57 16.39
CA LEU A 56 -17.46 -14.24 16.23
C LEU A 56 -17.07 -12.86 16.77
N ALA A 57 -17.97 -12.17 17.47
CA ALA A 57 -17.57 -11.08 18.35
C ALA A 57 -16.97 -11.72 19.60
N GLY A 58 -15.69 -12.08 19.54
CA GLY A 58 -14.91 -12.28 20.75
C GLY A 58 -15.05 -11.01 21.58
N THR A 59 -15.79 -11.08 22.67
CA THR A 59 -15.92 -10.01 23.64
C THR A 59 -14.60 -9.92 24.40
N TYR A 60 -13.59 -9.37 23.76
CA TYR A 60 -12.50 -8.75 24.49
C TYR A 60 -13.11 -7.57 25.23
N PRO A 61 -12.78 -7.36 26.52
CA PRO A 61 -13.14 -6.13 27.19
C PRO A 61 -12.74 -4.98 26.27
N LEU A 62 -13.68 -4.08 25.96
CA LEU A 62 -13.37 -2.82 25.31
C LEU A 62 -12.59 -1.98 26.34
N GLU A 63 -11.33 -2.36 26.60
CA GLU A 63 -10.41 -1.53 27.33
C GLU A 63 -10.36 -0.18 26.63
N MET A 64 -10.44 0.88 27.43
CA MET A 64 -10.30 2.24 26.91
C MET A 64 -9.02 2.32 26.07
N PRO A 65 -9.04 3.00 24.90
CA PRO A 65 -7.88 3.01 24.04
C PRO A 65 -6.65 3.55 24.78
N ASP A 66 -5.59 2.75 24.84
CA ASP A 66 -4.30 3.19 25.38
C ASP A 66 -3.60 4.06 24.33
N TRP A 67 -3.89 5.35 24.38
CA TRP A 67 -3.37 6.34 23.43
C TRP A 67 -1.83 6.41 23.43
N ASN A 68 -1.20 6.16 24.58
CA ASN A 68 0.28 6.16 24.71
C ASN A 68 0.92 4.97 23.99
N ARG A 69 0.15 3.94 23.67
CA ARG A 69 0.60 2.76 22.90
C ARG A 69 0.00 2.72 21.50
N THR A 70 -0.52 3.85 21.04
CA THR A 70 -1.13 3.98 19.73
C THR A 70 -0.27 4.85 18.83
N ALA A 71 -0.13 4.47 17.56
CA ALA A 71 0.43 5.35 16.54
C ALA A 71 -0.60 5.62 15.43
N LEU A 72 -0.62 6.85 14.93
CA LEU A 72 -1.34 7.26 13.73
C LEU A 72 -0.37 7.24 12.55
N LEU A 73 -0.63 6.40 11.56
CA LEU A 73 0.06 6.40 10.27
C LEU A 73 -0.68 7.31 9.30
N VAL A 74 0.00 8.34 8.80
CA VAL A 74 -0.48 9.24 7.74
C VAL A 74 0.25 8.90 6.46
N ILE A 75 -0.42 8.21 5.53
CA ILE A 75 0.23 7.54 4.40
C ILE A 75 0.05 8.33 3.09
N ASP A 76 1.16 8.64 2.43
CA ASP A 76 1.27 9.17 1.07
C ASP A 76 0.39 10.43 0.81
N MET A 77 0.22 11.30 1.82
CA MET A 77 -0.49 12.59 1.68
C MET A 77 0.40 13.67 1.03
N GLN A 78 0.98 13.33 -0.12
CA GLN A 78 1.92 14.15 -0.87
C GLN A 78 1.28 14.77 -2.11
N LYS A 79 1.79 15.90 -2.57
CA LYS A 79 1.22 16.69 -3.68
C LYS A 79 0.97 15.84 -4.93
N ASP A 80 1.91 14.97 -5.32
CA ASP A 80 1.75 14.12 -6.52
C ASP A 80 0.57 13.12 -6.46
N PHE A 81 0.07 12.81 -5.27
CA PHE A 81 -1.10 11.94 -5.07
C PHE A 81 -2.41 12.71 -4.88
N ILE A 82 -2.36 13.98 -4.51
CA ILE A 82 -3.53 14.72 -3.99
C ILE A 82 -3.87 15.95 -4.84
N GLU A 83 -2.88 16.67 -5.35
CA GLU A 83 -3.10 17.90 -6.11
C GLU A 83 -3.52 17.63 -7.54
N ASP A 84 -4.37 18.51 -8.07
CA ASP A 84 -4.85 18.42 -9.44
C ASP A 84 -3.67 18.54 -10.41
N GLY A 85 -3.55 17.58 -11.33
CA GLY A 85 -2.41 17.49 -12.25
C GLY A 85 -1.21 16.69 -11.71
N GLY A 86 -1.26 16.23 -10.45
CA GLY A 86 -0.29 15.29 -9.91
C GLY A 86 -0.20 14.02 -10.76
N PRO A 87 1.01 13.51 -11.08
CA PRO A 87 1.21 12.38 -11.98
C PRO A 87 0.64 11.06 -11.43
N MET A 88 0.33 11.01 -10.13
CA MET A 88 -0.22 9.85 -9.42
C MET A 88 -1.54 10.17 -8.71
N LEU A 89 -2.28 11.18 -9.21
CA LEU A 89 -3.50 11.68 -8.59
C LEU A 89 -4.50 10.57 -8.21
N VAL A 90 -4.84 10.55 -6.92
CA VAL A 90 -5.93 9.78 -6.34
C VAL A 90 -7.15 10.68 -6.29
N LYS A 91 -8.13 10.46 -7.17
CA LYS A 91 -9.27 11.39 -7.37
C LYS A 91 -10.00 11.79 -6.09
N GLY A 92 -10.22 10.85 -5.15
CA GLY A 92 -10.86 11.15 -3.86
C GLY A 92 -9.92 11.73 -2.78
N GLY A 93 -8.62 11.87 -3.07
CA GLY A 93 -7.61 12.25 -2.08
C GLY A 93 -7.76 13.69 -1.57
N LYS A 94 -8.13 14.64 -2.45
CA LYS A 94 -8.28 16.05 -2.07
C LYS A 94 -9.42 16.27 -1.08
N GLU A 95 -10.50 15.51 -1.20
CA GLU A 95 -11.70 15.63 -0.35
C GLU A 95 -11.44 15.20 1.11
N ILE A 96 -10.49 14.29 1.34
CA ILE A 96 -10.17 13.78 2.68
C ILE A 96 -9.15 14.63 3.44
N VAL A 97 -8.49 15.60 2.79
CA VAL A 97 -7.42 16.41 3.41
C VAL A 97 -7.88 17.07 4.74
N PRO A 98 -9.07 17.71 4.83
CA PRO A 98 -9.53 18.28 6.10
C PRO A 98 -9.68 17.24 7.21
N ASN A 99 -10.15 16.03 6.87
CA ASN A 99 -10.31 14.95 7.84
C ASN A 99 -8.96 14.39 8.30
N VAL A 100 -7.97 14.29 7.40
CA VAL A 100 -6.61 13.88 7.77
C VAL A 100 -5.97 14.91 8.70
N ILE A 101 -6.09 16.21 8.39
CA ILE A 101 -5.61 17.29 9.28
C ILE A 101 -6.24 17.14 10.67
N LYS A 102 -7.56 16.93 10.72
CA LYS A 102 -8.26 16.80 11.98
C LYS A 102 -7.87 15.53 12.75
N ALA A 103 -7.66 14.40 12.08
CA ALA A 103 -7.16 13.17 12.68
C ALA A 103 -5.78 13.39 13.34
N VAL A 104 -4.88 14.10 12.67
CA VAL A 104 -3.56 14.45 13.18
C VAL A 104 -3.65 15.37 14.40
N GLU A 105 -4.54 16.37 14.38
CA GLU A 105 -4.79 17.22 15.55
C GLU A 105 -5.24 16.42 16.77
N VAL A 106 -6.24 15.55 16.58
CA VAL A 106 -6.79 14.70 17.64
C VAL A 106 -5.74 13.74 18.16
N ALA A 107 -4.93 13.14 17.27
CA ALA A 107 -3.83 12.26 17.66
C ALA A 107 -2.84 12.97 18.58
N ARG A 108 -2.38 14.17 18.19
CA ARG A 108 -1.45 14.97 19.00
C ARG A 108 -2.05 15.38 20.34
N GLN A 109 -3.33 15.79 20.36
CA GLN A 109 -4.04 16.12 21.61
C GLN A 109 -4.12 14.94 22.58
N ARG A 110 -4.16 13.71 22.06
CA ARG A 110 -4.24 12.47 22.83
C ARG A 110 -2.87 11.86 23.15
N GLY A 111 -1.76 12.47 22.72
CA GLY A 111 -0.42 11.93 22.90
C GLY A 111 -0.10 10.70 22.02
N ILE A 112 -0.89 10.47 20.96
CA ILE A 112 -0.66 9.40 19.99
C ILE A 112 0.57 9.75 19.15
N LEU A 113 1.47 8.79 18.94
CA LEU A 113 2.63 8.96 18.06
C LEU A 113 2.16 9.16 16.61
N VAL A 114 2.49 10.29 15.99
CA VAL A 114 2.19 10.52 14.57
C VAL A 114 3.37 10.09 13.72
N VAL A 115 3.12 9.20 12.78
CA VAL A 115 4.10 8.72 11.80
C VAL A 115 3.67 9.15 10.39
N TRP A 116 4.45 10.02 9.78
CA TRP A 116 4.30 10.46 8.40
C TRP A 116 5.00 9.46 7.49
N VAL A 117 4.21 8.69 6.76
CA VAL A 117 4.73 7.70 5.82
C VAL A 117 4.69 8.32 4.42
N VAL A 118 5.86 8.57 3.84
CA VAL A 118 6.02 9.25 2.55
C VAL A 118 6.85 8.41 1.59
N ARG A 119 6.77 8.76 0.31
CA ARG A 119 7.67 8.26 -0.75
C ARG A 119 8.65 9.35 -1.14
N GLU A 120 9.92 9.00 -1.20
CA GLU A 120 10.99 9.85 -1.71
C GLU A 120 11.87 8.95 -2.55
N HIS A 121 11.49 8.80 -3.81
CA HIS A 121 12.11 7.86 -4.73
C HIS A 121 13.41 8.42 -5.29
N ASP A 122 14.37 7.53 -5.52
CA ASP A 122 15.57 7.83 -6.29
C ASP A 122 15.18 8.55 -7.61
N PRO A 123 15.76 9.72 -7.94
CA PRO A 123 15.40 10.47 -9.15
C PRO A 123 15.58 9.70 -10.46
N LEU A 124 16.41 8.65 -10.49
CA LEU A 124 16.58 7.76 -11.64
C LEU A 124 15.62 6.56 -11.62
N GLY A 125 14.68 6.51 -10.67
CA GLY A 125 13.65 5.48 -10.54
C GLY A 125 14.17 4.09 -10.17
N ARG A 126 15.40 3.99 -9.63
CA ARG A 126 16.07 2.70 -9.35
C ARG A 126 15.33 1.86 -8.31
N ASP A 127 14.72 2.54 -7.35
CA ASP A 127 14.01 1.95 -6.22
C ASP A 127 12.50 1.84 -6.44
N VAL A 128 11.97 2.29 -7.57
CA VAL A 128 10.52 2.35 -7.86
C VAL A 128 9.97 0.96 -8.15
N GLU A 129 8.66 0.75 -7.92
CA GLU A 129 7.98 -0.47 -8.36
C GLU A 129 8.17 -0.70 -9.87
N LEU A 130 8.42 -1.94 -10.29
CA LEU A 130 8.80 -2.26 -11.68
C LEU A 130 7.83 -1.68 -12.72
N PHE A 131 6.52 -1.75 -12.45
CA PHE A 131 5.48 -1.26 -13.35
C PHE A 131 5.38 0.27 -13.42
N ARG A 132 6.07 1.01 -12.54
CA ARG A 132 6.11 2.49 -12.49
C ARG A 132 7.43 3.09 -12.97
N ARG A 133 8.45 2.28 -13.24
CA ARG A 133 9.77 2.78 -13.71
C ARG A 133 9.69 3.62 -14.98
N HIS A 134 8.72 3.34 -15.85
CA HIS A 134 8.48 4.12 -17.07
C HIS A 134 8.10 5.60 -16.81
N LEU A 135 7.74 5.97 -15.58
CA LEU A 135 7.45 7.34 -15.16
C LEU A 135 8.73 8.15 -14.84
N TYR A 136 9.88 7.48 -14.78
CA TYR A 136 11.19 8.04 -14.44
C TYR A 136 12.07 7.92 -15.68
N THR A 137 12.10 8.98 -16.47
CA THR A 137 12.87 9.08 -17.71
C THR A 137 13.78 10.29 -17.65
N GLU A 138 14.93 10.23 -18.34
CA GLU A 138 15.84 11.37 -18.41
C GLU A 138 15.11 12.66 -18.83
N GLY A 139 15.38 13.76 -18.12
CA GLY A 139 14.79 15.06 -18.38
C GLY A 139 13.38 15.30 -17.77
N LYS A 140 12.79 14.32 -17.09
CA LYS A 140 11.52 14.48 -16.38
C LYS A 140 11.67 14.11 -14.90
N VAL A 141 11.10 14.94 -14.02
CA VAL A 141 10.97 14.62 -12.59
C VAL A 141 9.91 13.52 -12.43
N GLY A 142 10.31 12.37 -11.91
CA GLY A 142 9.40 11.26 -11.64
C GLY A 142 8.52 11.55 -10.42
N PRO A 143 7.37 10.85 -10.28
CA PRO A 143 6.47 11.06 -9.15
C PRO A 143 7.18 10.87 -7.80
N THR A 144 7.01 11.76 -6.85
CA THR A 144 7.60 11.68 -5.50
C THR A 144 9.12 11.46 -5.51
N SER A 145 9.81 12.00 -6.52
CA SER A 145 11.28 11.99 -6.54
C SER A 145 11.83 12.76 -5.34
N GLU A 146 12.88 12.27 -4.71
CA GLU A 146 13.51 12.92 -3.56
C GLU A 146 13.82 14.40 -3.85
N GLY A 147 13.35 15.29 -2.97
CA GLY A 147 13.55 16.74 -3.09
C GLY A 147 12.66 17.44 -4.13
N SER A 148 11.75 16.74 -4.81
CA SER A 148 10.78 17.38 -5.70
C SER A 148 9.62 18.00 -4.94
N GLU A 149 9.00 19.02 -5.51
CA GLU A 149 7.76 19.60 -4.98
C GLU A 149 6.65 18.54 -4.86
N GLY A 150 6.55 17.65 -5.85
CA GLY A 150 5.58 16.55 -5.85
C GLY A 150 5.71 15.57 -4.66
N ALA A 151 6.91 15.48 -4.08
CA ALA A 151 7.20 14.69 -2.88
C ALA A 151 6.85 15.41 -1.56
N GLU A 152 6.55 16.70 -1.59
CA GLU A 152 6.14 17.43 -0.39
C GLU A 152 4.74 17.00 0.07
N LEU A 153 4.46 17.17 1.36
CA LEU A 153 3.10 17.03 1.89
C LEU A 153 2.19 18.12 1.31
N VAL A 154 0.90 17.84 1.19
CA VAL A 154 -0.08 18.87 0.83
C VAL A 154 -0.26 19.93 1.92
N ASP A 155 -0.70 21.11 1.49
CA ASP A 155 -0.95 22.24 2.37
C ASP A 155 -1.83 21.88 3.59
N GLY A 156 -1.44 22.39 4.76
CA GLY A 156 -2.10 22.13 6.04
C GLY A 156 -1.58 20.91 6.79
N LEU A 157 -0.86 20.00 6.12
CA LEU A 157 -0.17 18.88 6.78
C LEU A 157 1.29 19.21 7.01
N VAL A 158 1.65 19.40 8.28
CA VAL A 158 3.01 19.77 8.69
C VAL A 158 3.52 18.77 9.71
N ILE A 159 4.71 18.23 9.44
CA ILE A 159 5.47 17.40 10.39
C ILE A 159 5.98 18.32 11.51
N LYS A 160 5.60 18.00 12.75
CA LYS A 160 6.01 18.76 13.95
C LYS A 160 7.10 18.02 14.72
N GLU A 161 7.76 18.74 15.62
CA GLU A 161 8.65 18.13 16.60
C GLU A 161 7.91 17.04 17.39
N GLY A 162 8.55 15.89 17.55
CA GLY A 162 7.97 14.70 18.19
C GLY A 162 7.25 13.75 17.22
N ASP A 163 6.90 14.18 16.02
CA ASP A 163 6.43 13.26 14.98
C ASP A 163 7.60 12.46 14.39
N TYR A 164 7.28 11.34 13.74
CA TYR A 164 8.25 10.52 13.02
C TYR A 164 8.01 10.57 11.51
N LYS A 165 9.05 10.82 10.71
CA LYS A 165 8.99 10.72 9.25
C LYS A 165 9.60 9.39 8.80
N LEU A 166 8.83 8.60 8.07
CA LEU A 166 9.25 7.35 7.46
C LEU A 166 9.20 7.47 5.93
N VAL A 167 10.32 7.19 5.27
CA VAL A 167 10.37 7.03 3.81
C VAL A 167 10.18 5.55 3.46
N LYS A 168 9.27 5.27 2.54
CA LYS A 168 9.03 3.93 1.97
C LYS A 168 9.14 3.94 0.45
N THR A 169 9.54 2.82 -0.13
CA THR A 169 9.66 2.64 -1.59
C THR A 169 8.64 1.65 -2.17
N ARG A 170 7.82 1.03 -1.32
CA ARG A 170 6.76 0.09 -1.70
C ARG A 170 5.41 0.51 -1.12
N PHE A 171 4.35 -0.23 -1.42
CA PHE A 171 3.02 0.05 -0.91
C PHE A 171 2.96 -0.05 0.62
N SER A 172 3.40 -1.16 1.18
CA SER A 172 3.46 -1.32 2.63
C SER A 172 4.45 -0.37 3.27
N ALA A 173 4.05 0.27 4.36
CA ALA A 173 4.93 1.03 5.22
C ALA A 173 5.93 0.15 6.00
N PHE A 174 5.69 -1.16 6.09
CA PHE A 174 6.58 -2.10 6.79
C PHE A 174 7.61 -2.76 5.88
N PHE A 175 7.30 -2.93 4.59
CA PHE A 175 8.15 -3.69 3.69
C PHE A 175 9.49 -2.98 3.44
N ALA A 176 10.58 -3.62 3.88
CA ALA A 176 11.95 -3.10 3.74
C ALA A 176 12.14 -1.70 4.35
N THR A 177 11.44 -1.41 5.44
CA THR A 177 11.62 -0.20 6.26
C THR A 177 11.96 -0.57 7.70
N HIS A 178 12.27 0.43 8.53
CA HIS A 178 12.48 0.25 9.97
C HIS A 178 11.22 0.54 10.80
N LEU A 179 10.03 0.65 10.18
CA LEU A 179 8.79 1.03 10.87
C LEU A 179 8.47 0.11 12.05
N HIS A 180 8.53 -1.21 11.85
CA HIS A 180 8.22 -2.15 12.93
C HIS A 180 9.16 -1.98 14.13
N SER A 181 10.46 -1.87 13.89
CA SER A 181 11.44 -1.65 14.96
C SER A 181 11.22 -0.33 15.71
N VAL A 182 10.88 0.76 14.99
CA VAL A 182 10.57 2.06 15.62
C VAL A 182 9.32 1.96 16.49
N LEU A 183 8.25 1.37 15.99
CA LEU A 183 6.99 1.21 16.73
C LEU A 183 7.18 0.33 17.98
N GLN A 184 7.93 -0.77 17.86
CA GLN A 184 8.27 -1.64 19.01
C GLN A 184 9.11 -0.89 20.05
N GLY A 185 10.13 -0.12 19.61
CA GLY A 185 10.96 0.69 20.48
C GLY A 185 10.17 1.78 21.23
N ALA A 186 9.11 2.31 20.61
CA ALA A 186 8.17 3.25 21.22
C ALA A 186 7.06 2.58 22.03
N GLY A 187 7.04 1.24 22.16
CA GLY A 187 6.03 0.51 22.93
C GLY A 187 4.62 0.47 22.30
N ILE A 188 4.53 0.80 21.01
CA ILE A 188 3.28 0.85 20.26
C ILE A 188 2.72 -0.55 20.04
N LYS A 189 1.43 -0.70 20.31
CA LYS A 189 0.65 -1.92 20.10
C LYS A 189 -0.55 -1.73 19.18
N SER A 190 -1.07 -0.51 19.10
CA SER A 190 -2.27 -0.18 18.34
C SER A 190 -1.93 0.74 17.18
N LEU A 191 -2.60 0.57 16.04
CA LEU A 191 -2.38 1.41 14.87
C LEU A 191 -3.68 2.02 14.37
N VAL A 192 -3.62 3.29 14.02
CA VAL A 192 -4.67 4.02 13.29
C VAL A 192 -4.08 4.44 11.95
N VAL A 193 -4.81 4.23 10.86
CA VAL A 193 -4.31 4.43 9.49
C VAL A 193 -5.19 5.43 8.75
N THR A 194 -4.54 6.40 8.11
CA THR A 194 -5.14 7.45 7.28
C THR A 194 -4.31 7.69 6.01
N GLY A 195 -4.88 8.39 5.04
CA GLY A 195 -4.21 8.80 3.81
C GLY A 195 -4.58 7.98 2.57
N VAL A 196 -3.67 7.88 1.60
CA VAL A 196 -3.98 7.30 0.29
C VAL A 196 -2.97 6.21 -0.17
N GLN A 197 -3.34 5.31 -1.06
CA GLN A 197 -4.72 4.98 -1.48
C GLN A 197 -5.18 3.65 -0.90
N THR A 198 -6.49 3.55 -0.69
CA THR A 198 -7.18 2.44 -0.01
C THR A 198 -6.76 1.06 -0.52
N PRO A 199 -6.78 0.75 -1.84
CA PRO A 199 -6.45 -0.60 -2.32
C PRO A 199 -4.97 -0.98 -2.26
N ASN A 200 -4.08 0.01 -2.10
CA ASN A 200 -2.63 -0.20 -2.24
C ASN A 200 -1.94 0.04 -0.90
N CYS A 201 -1.42 1.25 -0.68
CA CYS A 201 -0.57 1.56 0.46
C CYS A 201 -1.31 1.38 1.79
N ILE A 202 -2.59 1.76 1.84
CA ILE A 202 -3.44 1.55 3.03
C ILE A 202 -3.65 0.06 3.27
N ARG A 203 -4.26 -0.65 2.32
CA ARG A 203 -4.57 -2.09 2.48
C ARG A 203 -3.34 -2.93 2.78
N GLN A 204 -2.24 -2.75 2.06
CA GLN A 204 -1.06 -3.57 2.31
C GLN A 204 -0.44 -3.28 3.69
N THR A 205 -0.36 -2.01 4.09
CA THR A 205 0.12 -1.65 5.43
C THR A 205 -0.77 -2.22 6.53
N VAL A 206 -2.09 -2.21 6.34
CA VAL A 206 -3.05 -2.77 7.30
C VAL A 206 -2.91 -4.28 7.42
N TYR A 207 -2.76 -5.00 6.30
CA TYR A 207 -2.58 -6.45 6.32
C TYR A 207 -1.25 -6.83 7.00
N ASP A 208 -0.18 -6.10 6.71
CA ASP A 208 1.12 -6.31 7.37
C ASP A 208 1.04 -5.96 8.87
N ALA A 209 0.30 -4.91 9.26
CA ALA A 209 0.07 -4.59 10.66
C ALA A 209 -0.65 -5.73 11.41
N VAL A 210 -1.69 -6.30 10.81
CA VAL A 210 -2.40 -7.46 11.38
C VAL A 210 -1.47 -8.67 11.48
N ALA A 211 -0.66 -8.93 10.45
CA ALA A 211 0.30 -10.04 10.44
C ALA A 211 1.44 -9.88 11.46
N LEU A 212 1.71 -8.65 11.91
CA LEU A 212 2.70 -8.31 12.94
C LEU A 212 2.09 -8.17 14.34
N ASP A 213 0.85 -8.63 14.55
CA ASP A 213 0.12 -8.63 15.83
C ASP A 213 -0.08 -7.23 16.44
N TYR A 214 -0.17 -6.18 15.62
CA TYR A 214 -0.73 -4.91 16.11
C TYR A 214 -2.22 -5.06 16.37
N GLN A 215 -2.68 -4.65 17.55
CA GLN A 215 -4.08 -4.78 17.93
C GLN A 215 -4.50 -3.69 18.95
N PRO A 216 -5.58 -2.94 18.67
CA PRO A 216 -6.36 -2.95 17.42
C PRO A 216 -5.63 -2.27 16.25
N VAL A 217 -5.98 -2.66 15.03
CA VAL A 217 -5.73 -1.90 13.80
C VAL A 217 -7.03 -1.21 13.38
N THR A 218 -6.95 0.10 13.12
CA THR A 218 -8.09 0.95 12.78
C THR A 218 -7.81 1.73 11.50
N VAL A 219 -8.78 1.84 10.60
CA VAL A 219 -8.73 2.66 9.39
C VAL A 219 -9.83 3.71 9.48
N ILE A 220 -9.48 4.98 9.47
CA ILE A 220 -10.50 6.05 9.47
C ILE A 220 -11.05 6.21 8.05
N VAL A 221 -12.30 5.80 7.84
CA VAL A 221 -12.84 5.58 6.49
C VAL A 221 -12.95 6.86 5.67
N ASP A 222 -13.35 7.95 6.29
CA ASP A 222 -13.49 9.29 5.70
C ASP A 222 -12.19 10.11 5.79
N ALA A 223 -11.10 9.53 6.29
CA ALA A 223 -9.73 10.04 6.20
C ALA A 223 -8.83 9.10 5.37
N THR A 224 -9.43 8.24 4.55
CA THR A 224 -8.75 7.45 3.52
C THR A 224 -9.52 7.52 2.20
N ALA A 225 -8.82 7.39 1.07
CA ALA A 225 -9.46 7.54 -0.24
C ALA A 225 -8.92 6.56 -1.28
N ALA A 226 -9.67 6.39 -2.37
CA ALA A 226 -9.26 5.64 -3.55
C ALA A 226 -9.61 6.43 -4.82
N ALA A 227 -9.29 5.87 -5.99
CA ALA A 227 -9.63 6.45 -7.27
C ALA A 227 -11.15 6.51 -7.54
N THR A 228 -11.93 5.58 -6.96
CA THR A 228 -13.39 5.54 -7.05
C THR A 228 -14.02 5.07 -5.74
N PRO A 229 -15.28 5.46 -5.44
CA PRO A 229 -16.01 4.99 -4.25
C PRO A 229 -16.14 3.46 -4.18
N ASP A 230 -16.41 2.79 -5.29
CA ASP A 230 -16.57 1.32 -5.31
C ASP A 230 -15.29 0.59 -4.90
N ILE A 231 -14.13 1.05 -5.40
CA ILE A 231 -12.83 0.50 -5.01
C ILE A 231 -12.58 0.75 -3.52
N HIS A 232 -12.87 1.95 -3.03
CA HIS A 232 -12.71 2.29 -1.63
C HIS A 232 -13.55 1.37 -0.73
N LEU A 233 -14.85 1.25 -1.00
CA LEU A 233 -15.79 0.44 -0.22
C LEU A 233 -15.46 -1.06 -0.26
N ALA A 234 -15.08 -1.60 -1.42
CA ALA A 234 -14.68 -3.00 -1.54
C ALA A 234 -13.47 -3.33 -0.66
N ASN A 235 -12.46 -2.45 -0.64
CA ASN A 235 -11.26 -2.66 0.16
C ASN A 235 -11.50 -2.44 1.67
N LEU A 236 -12.36 -1.49 2.05
CA LEU A 236 -12.80 -1.35 3.44
C LEU A 236 -13.55 -2.61 3.94
N SER A 237 -14.43 -3.17 3.11
CA SER A 237 -15.13 -4.42 3.41
C SER A 237 -14.15 -5.57 3.65
N ASP A 238 -13.15 -5.72 2.77
CA ASP A 238 -12.11 -6.74 2.93
C ASP A 238 -11.28 -6.56 4.21
N MET A 239 -10.92 -5.33 4.57
CA MET A 239 -10.21 -5.05 5.83
C MET A 239 -11.08 -5.34 7.06
N LYS A 240 -12.36 -4.97 7.03
CA LYS A 240 -13.31 -5.29 8.11
C LYS A 240 -13.44 -6.79 8.33
N ASN A 241 -13.43 -7.59 7.27
CA ASN A 241 -13.54 -9.05 7.35
C ASN A 241 -12.31 -9.73 7.98
N ILE A 242 -11.16 -9.05 8.06
CA ILE A 242 -9.97 -9.53 8.77
C ILE A 242 -9.85 -8.94 10.19
N GLY A 243 -10.91 -8.31 10.71
CA GLY A 243 -10.95 -7.81 12.09
C GLY A 243 -10.50 -6.36 12.28
N VAL A 244 -10.25 -5.61 11.20
CA VAL A 244 -9.87 -4.19 11.27
C VAL A 244 -11.08 -3.33 11.56
N ALA A 245 -10.96 -2.40 12.50
CA ALA A 245 -12.00 -1.42 12.78
C ALA A 245 -12.00 -0.32 11.71
N THR A 246 -13.18 0.05 11.20
CA THR A 246 -13.32 1.06 10.13
C THR A 246 -14.29 2.19 10.53
N PRO A 247 -14.00 2.98 11.58
CA PRO A 247 -14.85 4.08 12.01
C PRO A 247 -14.72 5.30 11.08
N THR A 248 -15.69 6.20 11.14
CA THR A 248 -15.52 7.58 10.66
C THR A 248 -14.61 8.37 11.62
N LEU A 249 -14.11 9.52 11.16
CA LEU A 249 -13.31 10.43 11.97
C LEU A 249 -14.10 10.88 13.19
N GLN A 250 -15.40 11.16 13.02
CA GLN A 250 -16.29 11.52 14.11
C GLN A 250 -16.33 10.41 15.16
N GLU A 251 -16.64 9.18 14.75
CA GLU A 251 -16.72 8.02 15.64
C GLU A 251 -15.40 7.73 16.36
N TRP A 252 -14.26 7.99 15.72
CA TRP A 252 -12.94 7.81 16.32
C TRP A 252 -12.54 8.97 17.27
N SER A 253 -13.02 10.18 17.00
CA SER A 253 -12.67 11.39 17.75
C SER A 253 -13.53 11.63 18.98
N GLU A 254 -14.73 11.05 19.03
CA GLU A 254 -15.62 11.19 20.18
C GLU A 254 -15.15 10.31 21.36
N PRO A 255 -15.20 10.81 22.61
CA PRO A 255 -15.02 9.96 23.78
C PRO A 255 -16.18 8.96 23.80
N LYS A 256 -15.88 7.66 23.90
CA LYS A 256 -16.92 6.66 24.18
C LYS A 256 -17.49 6.99 25.57
N ALA A 257 -18.79 7.30 25.62
CA ALA A 257 -19.55 7.58 26.83
C ALA A 257 -19.61 6.35 27.75
#